data_AF-A0A8J8BDR2-F1
#
_entry.id   AF-A0A8J8BDR2-F1
#
_cell.length_a   1.000
_cell.length_b   1.000
_cell.length_c   1.000
_cell.angle_alpha   90.00
_cell.angle_beta   90.00
_cell.angle_gamma   90.00
#
_symmetry.space_group_name_H-M   'P 1'
#
loop_
_entity.id
_entity.type
_entity.pdbx_description
1 polymer ?
#
loop_
_entity_poly.entity_id
_entity_poly.type
_entity_poly.pdbx_seq_one_letter_code
_entity_poly.pdbx_strand_id
1 'polypeptide(L)'
;MGEPNVHKRQSAVCAAVAGIGILVPATAHADSAADSVKALPVNALSNRPLSAPALLPPGRTAARTVRTHAAGPLSPSLRFSDVGMLSVAGFAADQNWIAGTSYSFDFGDGSAPVSTSGSAVSHSYSKPGTYPVTLTETDPAGDSATVTAPYTTRGTNFSPYGPTRLLDTRNGTGAQQGAVAPGDTIRLKVAGVGSVPANAAAAVLNLTVNSPTAAGVITAYPDGDRAAPGTASVDFAAGQTVATLAVAQLGADGTVDLLNNSSGTVQVIADITGYFTPAAAAGYTSLSPVRLLDTRKGIGAPAGVVGAGKAVTLTIAGADGGQLPGSGITAVALNVTATGTLGTGYVTAYPDGTTRPATSNVNFTAGQVVANTVIVPVGSDGKIDLYNSSTGTQIIADVDGYFSAGGTNAYLPMDPDRIDDTTSDGWGPIPGAGVRELGLIYTADPDTGDPVPMALGMNAFVMTTTVTNTAQSGYLTVYPFGVTRPVVSNLNFAAGQTVANLSLATAGTDGAQNVKAVDYYNGTSGYFDVRTDLTGVFGTY
;
A
#
# COMPACT_ATOMS: atom_id res chain seq x y z
N MET A 1 -15.51 47.44 -58.04
CA MET A 1 -14.32 47.79 -58.84
C MET A 1 -13.86 49.17 -58.41
N GLY A 2 -12.56 49.35 -58.10
CA GLY A 2 -11.90 50.67 -58.09
C GLY A 2 -11.75 51.36 -56.74
N GLU A 3 -10.59 51.15 -56.11
CA GLU A 3 -10.01 51.78 -54.91
C GLU A 3 -9.58 53.27 -55.15
N PRO A 4 -9.14 54.11 -54.15
CA PRO A 4 -7.85 53.89 -53.46
C PRO A 4 -7.62 54.45 -52.03
N ASN A 5 -6.73 53.75 -51.31
CA ASN A 5 -5.62 54.15 -50.44
C ASN A 5 -5.48 55.58 -49.85
N VAL A 6 -5.22 55.64 -48.53
CA VAL A 6 -4.13 56.47 -47.95
C VAL A 6 -3.39 55.72 -46.82
N HIS A 7 -2.10 55.47 -47.05
CA HIS A 7 -1.08 55.05 -46.08
C HIS A 7 -0.71 56.17 -45.09
N LYS A 8 -0.22 55.81 -43.88
CA LYS A 8 1.15 56.18 -43.43
C LYS A 8 1.55 55.54 -42.08
N ARG A 9 2.66 54.79 -42.17
CA ARG A 9 3.85 54.77 -41.28
C ARG A 9 3.73 54.18 -39.88
N GLN A 10 4.26 52.96 -39.74
CA GLN A 10 5.01 52.57 -38.55
C GLN A 10 6.47 52.33 -38.94
N SER A 11 7.38 53.04 -38.26
CA SER A 11 8.82 52.76 -38.27
C SER A 11 9.25 52.52 -36.83
N ALA A 12 9.92 51.38 -36.65
CA ALA A 12 10.95 51.03 -35.66
C ALA A 12 10.66 51.29 -34.16
N VAL A 13 10.89 50.28 -33.34
CA VAL A 13 12.12 50.17 -32.53
C VAL A 13 12.24 48.74 -32.02
N CYS A 14 13.43 48.18 -32.19
CA CYS A 14 13.88 46.93 -31.60
C CYS A 14 14.10 47.12 -30.09
N ALA A 15 13.49 46.29 -29.26
CA ALA A 15 13.88 46.14 -27.85
C ALA A 15 13.90 44.65 -27.52
N ALA A 16 15.11 44.10 -27.51
CA ALA A 16 15.40 42.82 -26.91
C ALA A 16 15.09 42.93 -25.41
N VAL A 17 14.15 42.13 -24.92
CA VAL A 17 14.04 41.82 -23.50
C VAL A 17 14.30 40.33 -23.34
N ALA A 18 15.50 40.04 -22.84
CA ALA A 18 15.81 38.76 -22.22
C ALA A 18 14.88 38.57 -21.01
N GLY A 19 13.74 37.93 -21.26
CA GLY A 19 12.84 37.45 -20.22
C GLY A 19 13.41 36.17 -19.65
N ILE A 20 14.04 36.28 -18.48
CA ILE A 20 14.41 35.17 -17.62
C ILE A 20 13.16 34.29 -17.45
N GLY A 21 13.21 33.07 -17.98
CA GLY A 21 12.20 32.06 -17.72
C GLY A 21 12.22 31.74 -16.24
N ILE A 22 11.31 32.33 -15.48
CA ILE A 22 10.99 31.87 -14.14
C ILE A 22 10.27 30.53 -14.34
N LEU A 23 11.04 29.45 -14.23
CA LEU A 23 10.50 28.13 -13.97
C LEU A 23 9.66 28.29 -12.69
N VAL A 24 8.33 28.18 -12.79
CA VAL A 24 7.50 28.07 -11.59
C VAL A 24 7.90 26.72 -10.97
N PRO A 25 8.58 26.69 -9.81
CA PRO A 25 8.89 25.42 -9.18
C PRO A 25 7.57 24.74 -8.83
N ALA A 26 7.48 23.42 -9.01
CA ALA A 26 6.40 22.65 -8.42
C ALA A 26 6.33 23.02 -6.94
N THR A 27 5.27 23.69 -6.51
CA THR A 27 5.07 23.96 -5.10
C THR A 27 4.87 22.61 -4.45
N ALA A 28 5.78 22.23 -3.56
CA ALA A 28 5.74 20.94 -2.87
C ALA A 28 4.42 20.70 -2.11
N HIS A 29 3.59 21.74 -1.93
CA HIS A 29 2.32 21.72 -1.22
C HIS A 29 1.21 22.43 -1.97
N ALA A 30 0.00 21.92 -1.75
CA ALA A 30 -1.22 22.71 -1.83
C ALA A 30 -1.12 23.86 -0.80
N ASP A 31 -1.25 25.11 -1.25
CA ASP A 31 -1.69 26.19 -0.36
C ASP A 31 -3.22 26.27 -0.46
N SER A 32 -3.90 26.78 0.57
CA SER A 32 -5.37 26.84 0.62
C SER A 32 -5.91 27.76 -0.48
N ALA A 33 -6.28 27.21 -1.63
CA ALA A 33 -7.11 27.86 -2.62
C ALA A 33 -8.58 27.45 -2.42
N ALA A 34 -9.49 28.41 -2.51
CA ALA A 34 -10.92 28.13 -2.53
C ALA A 34 -11.27 27.48 -3.87
N ASP A 35 -11.60 26.19 -3.86
CA ASP A 35 -11.89 25.44 -5.07
C ASP A 35 -13.30 25.74 -5.60
N SER A 36 -13.37 26.20 -6.84
CA SER A 36 -14.54 26.00 -7.68
C SER A 36 -14.50 24.55 -8.18
N VAL A 37 -15.11 23.63 -7.43
CA VAL A 37 -15.24 22.22 -7.81
C VAL A 37 -15.97 22.12 -9.14
N LYS A 38 -15.24 21.88 -10.23
CA LYS A 38 -15.84 21.41 -11.48
C LYS A 38 -15.84 19.89 -11.41
N ALA A 39 -16.79 19.35 -10.65
CA ALA A 39 -17.00 17.91 -10.59
C ALA A 39 -17.24 17.40 -12.01
N LEU A 40 -16.44 16.43 -12.44
CA LEU A 40 -16.88 15.55 -13.52
C LEU A 40 -18.16 14.85 -13.02
N PRO A 41 -19.19 14.68 -13.86
CA PRO A 41 -20.44 14.09 -13.42
C PRO A 41 -20.17 12.71 -12.77
N VAL A 42 -20.80 12.52 -11.60
CA VAL A 42 -20.65 11.44 -10.60
C VAL A 42 -21.07 10.04 -11.13
N ASN A 43 -21.15 9.84 -12.45
CA ASN A 43 -21.64 8.61 -13.07
C ASN A 43 -20.56 7.75 -13.72
N ALA A 44 -19.28 8.05 -13.51
CA ALA A 44 -18.16 7.31 -14.11
C ALA A 44 -17.46 6.40 -13.07
N LEU A 45 -18.23 5.51 -12.45
CA LEU A 45 -17.64 4.43 -11.66
C LEU A 45 -16.79 3.56 -12.60
N SER A 46 -15.49 3.44 -12.31
CA SER A 46 -14.67 2.37 -12.90
C SER A 46 -15.16 1.04 -12.32
N ASN A 47 -16.20 0.47 -12.92
CA ASN A 47 -16.66 -0.88 -12.61
C ASN A 47 -15.73 -1.89 -13.31
N ARG A 48 -14.46 -1.94 -12.91
CA ARG A 48 -13.67 -3.13 -13.16
C ARG A 48 -13.92 -4.09 -12.01
N PRO A 49 -14.50 -5.29 -12.26
CA PRO A 49 -14.42 -6.34 -11.27
C PRO A 49 -12.92 -6.56 -11.04
N LEU A 50 -12.46 -6.28 -9.82
CA LEU A 50 -11.18 -6.79 -9.38
C LEU A 50 -11.23 -8.27 -9.69
N SER A 51 -10.24 -8.77 -10.44
CA SER A 51 -10.01 -10.20 -10.52
C SER A 51 -10.09 -10.67 -9.07
N ALA A 52 -10.96 -11.65 -8.78
CA ALA A 52 -10.92 -12.30 -7.46
C ALA A 52 -9.43 -12.47 -7.16
N PRO A 53 -8.94 -12.08 -5.96
CA PRO A 53 -7.53 -12.23 -5.63
C PRO A 53 -7.13 -13.58 -6.20
N ALA A 54 -5.95 -13.72 -6.82
CA ALA A 54 -5.43 -15.05 -6.99
C ALA A 54 -5.34 -15.58 -5.57
N LEU A 55 -6.44 -16.22 -5.14
CA LEU A 55 -6.62 -16.75 -3.83
C LEU A 55 -5.42 -17.67 -3.76
N LEU A 56 -4.76 -17.68 -2.60
CA LEU A 56 -3.98 -18.84 -2.20
C LEU A 56 -4.62 -20.05 -2.88
N PRO A 57 -3.87 -20.77 -3.75
CA PRO A 57 -4.45 -21.64 -4.77
C PRO A 57 -5.66 -22.36 -4.18
N PRO A 58 -6.87 -22.28 -4.78
CA PRO A 58 -8.08 -22.83 -4.18
C PRO A 58 -7.82 -24.29 -3.85
N GLY A 59 -7.59 -24.56 -2.56
CA GLY A 59 -6.81 -25.76 -2.25
C GLY A 59 -6.30 -25.94 -0.83
N ARG A 60 -6.65 -25.11 0.16
CA ARG A 60 -6.54 -25.55 1.57
C ARG A 60 -7.75 -26.37 1.99
N THR A 61 -8.11 -27.34 1.16
CA THR A 61 -8.90 -28.48 1.62
C THR A 61 -7.94 -29.39 2.38
N ALA A 62 -7.73 -29.14 3.67
CA ALA A 62 -7.12 -30.15 4.54
C ALA A 62 -8.15 -31.27 4.78
N ALA A 63 -8.49 -32.03 3.74
CA ALA A 63 -9.28 -33.25 3.89
C ALA A 63 -8.38 -34.35 4.43
N ARG A 64 -8.31 -34.50 5.75
CA ARG A 64 -7.74 -35.71 6.35
C ARG A 64 -8.80 -36.81 6.30
N THR A 65 -8.83 -37.55 5.19
CA THR A 65 -9.73 -38.69 5.01
C THR A 65 -9.18 -39.92 5.71
N VAL A 66 -9.86 -40.41 6.73
CA VAL A 66 -9.70 -41.78 7.27
C VAL A 66 -11.01 -42.52 6.98
N ARG A 67 -10.96 -43.65 6.26
CA ARG A 67 -12.16 -44.44 5.90
C ARG A 67 -12.27 -45.71 6.75
N THR A 68 -13.48 -46.06 7.21
CA THR A 68 -13.98 -47.46 7.33
C THR A 68 -15.51 -47.54 7.39
N HIS A 69 -16.05 -48.70 6.99
CA HIS A 69 -17.47 -49.04 6.76
C HIS A 69 -18.38 -49.20 8.00
N ALA A 70 -19.68 -49.39 7.69
CA ALA A 70 -20.87 -49.53 8.52
C ALA A 70 -20.70 -50.36 9.80
N ALA A 71 -21.17 -49.77 10.91
CA ALA A 71 -21.05 -50.21 12.32
C ALA A 71 -19.69 -49.92 13.00
N GLY A 72 -18.92 -48.95 12.49
CA GLY A 72 -17.72 -48.41 13.15
C GLY A 72 -17.98 -47.11 13.95
N PRO A 73 -17.04 -46.71 14.84
CA PRO A 73 -17.16 -45.49 15.65
C PRO A 73 -17.22 -44.22 14.78
N LEU A 74 -17.90 -43.18 15.28
CA LEU A 74 -17.98 -41.85 14.66
C LEU A 74 -16.59 -41.37 14.21
N SER A 75 -16.49 -40.93 12.95
CA SER A 75 -15.24 -40.54 12.29
C SER A 75 -15.38 -39.14 11.69
N PRO A 76 -15.35 -38.08 12.52
CA PRO A 76 -15.61 -36.72 12.09
C PRO A 76 -14.54 -36.21 11.13
N SER A 77 -14.95 -35.38 10.17
CA SER A 77 -14.05 -34.70 9.25
C SER A 77 -14.40 -33.22 9.17
N LEU A 78 -13.40 -32.35 9.26
CA LEU A 78 -13.58 -30.91 9.26
C LEU A 78 -13.07 -30.31 7.96
N ARG A 79 -13.89 -29.47 7.34
CA ARG A 79 -13.54 -28.66 6.15
C ARG A 79 -13.63 -27.19 6.50
N PHE A 80 -12.77 -26.41 5.87
CA PHE A 80 -12.70 -24.96 6.01
C PHE A 80 -13.00 -24.30 4.67
N SER A 81 -13.71 -23.19 4.70
CA SER A 81 -13.78 -22.22 3.61
C SER A 81 -13.55 -20.83 4.15
N ASP A 82 -12.81 -19.99 3.43
CA ASP A 82 -12.75 -18.58 3.77
C ASP A 82 -14.02 -17.91 3.26
N VAL A 83 -14.84 -17.39 4.17
CA VAL A 83 -16.13 -16.75 3.86
C VAL A 83 -15.95 -15.26 4.09
N GLY A 84 -15.48 -14.52 3.10
CA GLY A 84 -15.16 -13.09 3.23
C GLY A 84 -13.66 -12.81 3.24
N MET A 85 -13.27 -11.63 3.78
CA MET A 85 -11.95 -11.05 3.51
C MET A 85 -10.84 -11.48 4.48
N LEU A 86 -11.09 -11.47 5.79
CA LEU A 86 -10.01 -11.40 6.79
C LEU A 86 -10.02 -12.52 7.83
N SER A 87 -11.17 -12.75 8.46
CA SER A 87 -11.31 -13.52 9.71
C SER A 87 -12.54 -14.40 9.75
N VAL A 88 -13.32 -14.47 8.67
CA VAL A 88 -14.58 -15.20 8.64
C VAL A 88 -14.37 -16.50 7.87
N ALA A 89 -14.68 -17.62 8.52
CA ALA A 89 -14.56 -18.94 7.94
C ALA A 89 -15.86 -19.73 8.06
N GLY A 90 -16.16 -20.48 7.01
CA GLY A 90 -17.14 -21.56 7.03
C GLY A 90 -16.48 -22.84 7.49
N PHE A 91 -17.14 -23.55 8.39
CA PHE A 91 -16.73 -24.84 8.92
C PHE A 91 -17.79 -25.85 8.56
N ALA A 92 -17.42 -26.98 7.96
CA ALA A 92 -18.38 -28.00 7.58
C ALA A 92 -17.93 -29.42 7.95
N ALA A 93 -18.89 -30.23 8.40
CA ALA A 93 -18.78 -31.67 8.52
C ALA A 93 -19.18 -32.38 7.20
N ASP A 94 -18.65 -33.58 6.93
CA ASP A 94 -19.04 -34.37 5.75
C ASP A 94 -20.31 -35.18 6.04
N GLN A 95 -21.31 -35.14 5.16
CA GLN A 95 -22.69 -35.53 5.45
C GLN A 95 -23.01 -37.04 5.38
N ASN A 96 -22.05 -37.93 5.60
CA ASN A 96 -22.28 -39.36 5.32
C ASN A 96 -22.89 -40.16 6.49
N TRP A 97 -23.69 -39.55 7.38
CA TRP A 97 -24.11 -40.22 8.63
C TRP A 97 -25.57 -39.98 9.08
N ILE A 98 -25.92 -40.73 10.13
CA ILE A 98 -27.24 -41.02 10.69
C ILE A 98 -28.09 -39.76 10.87
N ALA A 99 -29.34 -39.84 10.41
CA ALA A 99 -30.32 -38.77 10.62
C ALA A 99 -30.48 -38.45 12.11
N GLY A 100 -30.38 -37.17 12.48
CA GLY A 100 -30.46 -36.71 13.87
C GLY A 100 -29.10 -36.51 14.56
N THR A 101 -27.99 -36.63 13.85
CA THR A 101 -26.66 -36.23 14.36
C THR A 101 -26.62 -34.73 14.68
N SER A 102 -25.99 -34.37 15.79
CA SER A 102 -25.73 -32.99 16.21
C SER A 102 -24.24 -32.66 16.17
N TYR A 103 -23.92 -31.38 15.95
CA TYR A 103 -22.55 -30.89 15.76
C TYR A 103 -22.25 -29.81 16.80
N SER A 104 -21.03 -29.80 17.32
CA SER A 104 -20.50 -28.73 18.17
C SER A 104 -19.14 -28.27 17.63
N PHE A 105 -19.01 -26.97 17.38
CA PHE A 105 -17.79 -26.36 16.86
C PHE A 105 -17.17 -25.46 17.93
N ASP A 106 -15.95 -25.80 18.37
CA ASP A 106 -15.07 -24.93 19.15
C ASP A 106 -14.03 -24.32 18.21
N PHE A 107 -13.96 -23.00 18.18
CA PHE A 107 -13.09 -22.26 17.25
C PHE A 107 -11.68 -22.02 17.80
N GLY A 108 -11.39 -22.43 19.05
CA GLY A 108 -10.05 -22.35 19.62
C GLY A 108 -9.58 -20.93 19.96
N ASP A 109 -10.45 -19.94 19.90
CA ASP A 109 -10.20 -18.53 20.22
C ASP A 109 -10.74 -18.10 21.60
N GLY A 110 -11.33 -19.05 22.34
CA GLY A 110 -11.95 -18.83 23.65
C GLY A 110 -13.42 -18.37 23.59
N SER A 111 -14.00 -18.23 22.40
CA SER A 111 -15.45 -18.07 22.25
C SER A 111 -16.20 -19.34 22.66
N ALA A 112 -17.49 -19.21 23.00
CA ALA A 112 -18.30 -20.36 23.39
C ALA A 112 -18.53 -21.29 22.18
N PRO A 113 -18.42 -22.62 22.33
CA PRO A 113 -18.69 -23.54 21.23
C PRO A 113 -20.11 -23.40 20.68
N VAL A 114 -20.26 -23.45 19.37
CA VAL A 114 -21.55 -23.36 18.68
C VAL A 114 -22.10 -24.76 18.45
N SER A 115 -23.26 -25.05 19.04
CA SER A 115 -23.96 -26.33 18.84
C SER A 115 -25.12 -26.17 17.88
N THR A 116 -25.23 -27.07 16.89
CA THR A 116 -26.19 -26.97 15.78
C THR A 116 -26.59 -28.35 15.25
N SER A 117 -27.76 -28.44 14.63
CA SER A 117 -28.18 -29.61 13.84
C SER A 117 -27.74 -29.53 12.38
N GLY A 118 -27.32 -28.34 11.92
CA GLY A 118 -26.73 -28.14 10.60
C GLY A 118 -25.25 -28.50 10.60
N SER A 119 -24.77 -29.14 9.55
CA SER A 119 -23.36 -29.56 9.42
C SER A 119 -22.42 -28.42 9.07
N ALA A 120 -22.88 -27.16 9.05
CA ALA A 120 -22.04 -26.01 8.76
C ALA A 120 -22.33 -24.79 9.65
N VAL A 121 -21.28 -24.05 10.00
CA VAL A 121 -21.33 -22.79 10.76
C VAL A 121 -20.34 -21.77 10.18
N SER A 122 -20.60 -20.49 10.41
CA SER A 122 -19.64 -19.41 10.16
C SER A 122 -19.19 -18.79 11.48
N HIS A 123 -17.92 -18.38 11.55
CA HIS A 123 -17.33 -17.73 12.73
C HIS A 123 -16.37 -16.60 12.31
N SER A 124 -16.34 -15.52 13.10
CA SER A 124 -15.47 -14.37 12.90
C SER A 124 -14.42 -14.29 14.02
N TYR A 125 -13.14 -14.32 13.66
CA TYR A 125 -12.04 -14.17 14.62
C TYR A 125 -11.73 -12.71 14.92
N SER A 126 -11.66 -12.35 16.20
CA SER A 126 -11.34 -10.98 16.64
C SER A 126 -9.87 -10.58 16.48
N LYS A 127 -8.98 -11.48 16.04
CA LYS A 127 -7.56 -11.20 15.78
C LYS A 127 -7.03 -12.14 14.68
N PRO A 128 -6.00 -11.73 13.94
CA PRO A 128 -5.20 -12.65 13.15
C PRO A 128 -4.56 -13.75 14.01
N GLY A 129 -4.58 -14.99 13.53
CA GLY A 129 -4.01 -16.10 14.26
C GLY A 129 -4.13 -17.45 13.56
N THR A 130 -3.50 -18.45 14.19
CA THR A 130 -3.73 -19.86 13.89
C THR A 130 -4.43 -20.49 15.09
N TYR A 131 -5.62 -21.03 14.86
CA TYR A 131 -6.54 -21.51 15.89
C TYR A 131 -6.77 -23.02 15.76
N PRO A 132 -6.73 -23.80 16.85
CA PRO A 132 -7.08 -25.21 16.84
C PRO A 132 -8.61 -25.35 16.84
N VAL A 133 -9.21 -25.56 15.66
CA VAL A 133 -10.67 -25.70 15.55
C VAL A 133 -11.04 -27.15 15.80
N THR A 134 -11.95 -27.39 16.74
CA THR A 134 -12.43 -28.71 17.14
C THR A 134 -13.90 -28.88 16.75
N LEU A 135 -14.19 -29.90 15.96
CA LEU A 135 -15.55 -30.37 15.67
C LEU A 135 -15.84 -31.59 16.53
N THR A 136 -16.98 -31.59 17.20
CA THR A 136 -17.57 -32.74 17.89
C THR A 136 -18.87 -33.14 17.19
N GLU A 137 -18.97 -34.40 16.78
CA GLU A 137 -20.21 -34.99 16.26
C GLU A 137 -20.82 -35.87 17.36
N THR A 138 -22.14 -35.80 17.55
CA THR A 138 -22.87 -36.63 18.53
C THR A 138 -24.11 -37.22 17.88
N ASP A 139 -24.24 -38.55 17.94
CA ASP A 139 -25.37 -39.28 17.34
C ASP A 139 -26.63 -39.27 18.25
N PRO A 140 -27.79 -39.75 17.76
CA PRO A 140 -29.02 -39.81 18.57
C PRO A 140 -28.95 -40.75 19.78
N ALA A 141 -28.00 -41.70 19.81
CA ALA A 141 -27.78 -42.59 20.94
C ALA A 141 -26.92 -41.93 22.04
N GLY A 142 -26.31 -40.78 21.75
CA GLY A 142 -25.46 -40.01 22.65
C GLY A 142 -23.97 -40.33 22.54
N ASP A 143 -23.57 -41.17 21.57
CA ASP A 143 -22.17 -41.43 21.29
C ASP A 143 -21.55 -40.22 20.56
N SER A 144 -20.29 -39.90 20.87
CA SER A 144 -19.61 -38.73 20.29
C SER A 144 -18.19 -39.03 19.82
N ALA A 145 -17.72 -38.27 18.82
CA ALA A 145 -16.32 -38.25 18.41
C ALA A 145 -15.88 -36.84 18.01
N THR A 146 -14.57 -36.61 18.05
CA THR A 146 -13.98 -35.29 17.78
C THR A 146 -12.87 -35.33 16.73
N VAL A 147 -12.72 -34.23 15.99
CA VAL A 147 -11.56 -33.94 15.13
C VAL A 147 -11.08 -32.52 15.42
N THR A 148 -9.76 -32.32 15.45
CA THR A 148 -9.15 -30.98 15.60
C THR A 148 -8.21 -30.72 14.43
N ALA A 149 -8.30 -29.54 13.83
CA ALA A 149 -7.40 -29.10 12.77
C ALA A 149 -7.10 -27.59 12.88
N PRO A 150 -5.88 -27.15 12.54
CA PRO A 150 -5.52 -25.74 12.61
C PRO A 150 -6.19 -24.95 11.47
N TYR A 151 -6.81 -23.82 11.82
CA TYR A 151 -7.26 -22.80 10.87
C TYR A 151 -6.42 -21.54 11.04
N THR A 152 -5.88 -21.00 9.95
CA THR A 152 -5.12 -19.75 9.94
C THR A 152 -5.92 -18.67 9.23
N THR A 153 -6.18 -17.56 9.92
CA THR A 153 -6.89 -16.40 9.34
C THR A 153 -6.12 -15.81 8.16
N ARG A 154 -6.83 -15.21 7.21
CA ARG A 154 -6.21 -14.51 6.06
C ARG A 154 -5.61 -13.17 6.43
N GLY A 155 -6.25 -12.46 7.35
CA GLY A 155 -5.75 -11.19 7.88
C GLY A 155 -4.41 -11.36 8.58
N THR A 156 -3.58 -10.32 8.49
CA THR A 156 -2.24 -10.30 9.06
C THR A 156 -2.00 -8.98 9.80
N ASN A 157 -1.27 -9.03 10.92
CA ASN A 157 -0.86 -7.81 11.64
C ASN A 157 0.61 -7.49 11.37
N PHE A 158 0.92 -6.21 11.50
CA PHE A 158 2.25 -5.66 11.27
C PHE A 158 3.14 -5.89 12.47
N SER A 159 4.38 -6.28 12.19
CA SER A 159 5.48 -6.27 13.15
C SER A 159 6.56 -5.31 12.62
N PRO A 160 6.85 -4.22 13.35
CA PRO A 160 7.93 -3.33 12.99
C PRO A 160 9.27 -4.08 12.96
N TYR A 161 10.08 -3.79 11.96
CA TYR A 161 11.44 -4.32 11.85
C TYR A 161 12.37 -3.13 11.59
N GLY A 162 13.46 -3.01 12.35
CA GLY A 162 14.38 -1.88 12.16
C GLY A 162 14.85 -1.81 10.70
N PRO A 163 14.93 -0.62 10.06
CA PRO A 163 15.33 -0.52 8.66
C PRO A 163 16.64 -1.26 8.40
N THR A 164 16.59 -2.35 7.65
CA THR A 164 17.72 -3.27 7.45
C THR A 164 17.84 -3.64 6.00
N ARG A 165 19.06 -3.64 5.47
CA ARG A 165 19.34 -4.07 4.10
C ARG A 165 19.24 -5.58 3.98
N LEU A 166 18.30 -6.06 3.16
CA LEU A 166 18.21 -7.48 2.79
C LEU A 166 18.89 -7.76 1.45
N LEU A 167 18.89 -6.78 0.55
CA LEU A 167 19.39 -6.94 -0.81
C LEU A 167 20.15 -5.69 -1.26
N ASP A 168 21.30 -5.89 -1.90
CA ASP A 168 22.06 -4.86 -2.60
C ASP A 168 22.95 -5.50 -3.67
N THR A 169 22.51 -5.38 -4.91
CA THR A 169 23.18 -5.98 -6.06
C THR A 169 24.54 -5.36 -6.35
N ARG A 170 24.87 -4.21 -5.77
CA ARG A 170 26.17 -3.55 -5.97
C ARG A 170 27.30 -4.24 -5.22
N ASN A 171 26.98 -4.90 -4.11
CA ASN A 171 27.95 -5.54 -3.21
C ASN A 171 27.67 -7.04 -2.95
N GLY A 172 26.59 -7.59 -3.50
CA GLY A 172 26.24 -9.00 -3.35
C GLY A 172 25.50 -9.35 -2.06
N THR A 173 24.93 -8.37 -1.36
CA THR A 173 24.06 -8.65 -0.21
C THR A 173 22.75 -9.24 -0.72
N GLY A 174 22.37 -10.43 -0.25
CA GLY A 174 21.08 -11.08 -0.53
C GLY A 174 20.82 -11.50 -1.99
N ALA A 175 21.71 -11.17 -2.92
CA ALA A 175 21.61 -11.50 -4.34
C ALA A 175 23.02 -11.58 -4.95
N GLN A 176 23.11 -12.08 -6.19
CA GLN A 176 24.37 -12.03 -6.94
C GLN A 176 24.83 -10.58 -7.13
N GLN A 177 26.13 -10.33 -6.97
CA GLN A 177 26.72 -9.03 -7.25
C GLN A 177 26.73 -8.78 -8.77
N GLY A 178 26.17 -7.65 -9.20
CA GLY A 178 26.07 -7.25 -10.61
C GLY A 178 24.80 -6.46 -10.91
N ALA A 179 24.78 -5.74 -12.02
CA ALA A 179 23.54 -5.11 -12.46
C ALA A 179 22.56 -6.18 -12.97
N VAL A 180 21.28 -6.00 -12.66
CA VAL A 180 20.17 -6.86 -13.11
C VAL A 180 19.91 -6.58 -14.57
N ALA A 181 19.91 -7.61 -15.43
CA ALA A 181 19.72 -7.43 -16.86
C ALA A 181 18.23 -7.17 -17.20
N PRO A 182 17.94 -6.67 -18.41
CA PRO A 182 16.57 -6.58 -18.93
C PRO A 182 15.83 -7.91 -18.83
N GLY A 183 14.66 -7.92 -18.19
CA GLY A 183 13.83 -9.13 -18.05
C GLY A 183 14.30 -10.14 -17.01
N ASP A 184 15.44 -9.90 -16.34
CA ASP A 184 15.88 -10.74 -15.23
C ASP A 184 15.08 -10.46 -13.95
N THR A 185 14.87 -11.51 -13.17
CA THR A 185 14.19 -11.47 -11.88
C THR A 185 15.16 -11.83 -10.77
N ILE A 186 15.19 -11.01 -9.72
CA ILE A 186 15.85 -11.39 -8.46
C ILE A 186 14.83 -12.03 -7.52
N ARG A 187 15.15 -13.24 -7.04
CA ARG A 187 14.42 -13.90 -5.97
C ARG A 187 14.94 -13.45 -4.61
N LEU A 188 14.24 -12.52 -3.96
CA LEU A 188 14.59 -12.01 -2.64
C LEU A 188 13.91 -12.83 -1.54
N LYS A 189 14.69 -13.66 -0.84
CA LYS A 189 14.23 -14.40 0.34
C LYS A 189 14.00 -13.43 1.50
N VAL A 190 12.80 -13.44 2.10
CA VAL A 190 12.46 -12.56 3.23
C VAL A 190 12.06 -13.36 4.47
N ALA A 191 11.06 -14.25 4.36
CA ALA A 191 10.62 -15.04 5.51
C ALA A 191 11.72 -16.01 5.94
N GLY A 192 12.04 -16.04 7.23
CA GLY A 192 13.15 -16.82 7.79
C GLY A 192 14.52 -16.16 7.68
N VAL A 193 14.62 -14.93 7.15
CA VAL A 193 15.86 -14.14 7.17
C VAL A 193 15.90 -13.27 8.43
N GLY A 194 17.03 -13.27 9.14
CA GLY A 194 17.15 -12.54 10.40
C GLY A 194 16.12 -13.05 11.42
N SER A 195 15.35 -12.14 12.03
CA SER A 195 14.25 -12.49 12.94
C SER A 195 12.87 -12.46 12.27
N VAL A 196 12.78 -12.37 10.94
CA VAL A 196 11.50 -12.44 10.23
C VAL A 196 10.98 -13.89 10.29
N PRO A 197 9.77 -14.14 10.83
CA PRO A 197 9.21 -15.48 10.93
C PRO A 197 9.03 -16.17 9.57
N ALA A 198 9.16 -17.50 9.55
CA ALA A 198 9.00 -18.30 8.32
C ALA A 198 7.57 -18.26 7.74
N ASN A 199 6.57 -17.89 8.56
CA ASN A 199 5.17 -17.72 8.16
C ASN A 199 4.79 -16.26 7.86
N ALA A 200 5.76 -15.37 7.66
CA ALA A 200 5.48 -14.02 7.15
C ALA A 200 4.77 -14.11 5.79
N ALA A 201 3.67 -13.37 5.65
CA ALA A 201 2.83 -13.37 4.47
C ALA A 201 3.09 -12.17 3.54
N ALA A 202 3.63 -11.08 4.08
CA ALA A 202 4.03 -9.90 3.33
C ALA A 202 5.20 -9.18 4.03
N ALA A 203 5.92 -8.38 3.27
CA ALA A 203 7.03 -7.56 3.73
C ALA A 203 6.88 -6.11 3.29
N VAL A 204 7.29 -5.18 4.14
CA VAL A 204 7.38 -3.75 3.80
C VAL A 204 8.82 -3.45 3.43
N LEU A 205 9.04 -3.18 2.15
CA LEU A 205 10.35 -3.01 1.54
C LEU A 205 10.46 -1.60 0.96
N ASN A 206 11.48 -0.86 1.34
CA ASN A 206 11.90 0.30 0.59
C ASN A 206 12.81 -0.16 -0.55
N LEU A 207 12.28 -0.16 -1.77
CA LEU A 207 12.98 -0.60 -2.97
C LEU A 207 13.65 0.60 -3.62
N THR A 208 14.96 0.53 -3.81
CA THR A 208 15.74 1.59 -4.46
C THR A 208 16.34 1.07 -5.77
N VAL A 209 16.11 1.81 -6.85
CA VAL A 209 16.79 1.62 -8.14
C VAL A 209 17.95 2.60 -8.21
N ASN A 210 19.11 2.11 -8.63
CA ASN A 210 20.32 2.90 -8.80
C ASN A 210 20.99 2.63 -10.16
N SER A 211 21.54 3.68 -10.76
CA SER A 211 22.25 3.62 -12.05
C SER A 211 21.52 2.87 -13.18
N PRO A 212 20.20 3.06 -13.39
CA PRO A 212 19.49 2.41 -14.49
C PRO A 212 20.00 2.94 -15.84
N THR A 213 20.21 2.06 -16.82
CA THR A 213 20.71 2.48 -18.15
C THR A 213 19.60 2.80 -19.14
N ALA A 214 18.35 2.47 -18.81
CA ALA A 214 17.15 2.81 -19.55
C ALA A 214 16.02 3.16 -18.56
N ALA A 215 14.96 3.81 -19.03
CA ALA A 215 13.74 3.95 -18.24
C ALA A 215 13.01 2.60 -18.16
N GLY A 216 12.26 2.38 -17.08
CA GLY A 216 11.44 1.18 -16.89
C GLY A 216 10.90 1.08 -15.48
N VAL A 217 10.51 -0.14 -15.10
CA VAL A 217 9.93 -0.41 -13.79
C VAL A 217 10.55 -1.62 -13.11
N ILE A 218 10.62 -1.60 -11.78
CA ILE A 218 10.74 -2.81 -10.98
C ILE A 218 9.33 -3.26 -10.62
N THR A 219 9.04 -4.54 -10.86
CA THR A 219 7.80 -5.18 -10.43
C THR A 219 8.12 -6.16 -9.30
N ALA A 220 7.61 -5.87 -8.10
CA ALA A 220 7.67 -6.77 -6.96
C ALA A 220 6.39 -7.61 -6.88
N TYR A 221 6.52 -8.94 -6.90
CA TYR A 221 5.39 -9.85 -6.81
C TYR A 221 5.79 -11.13 -6.07
N PRO A 222 4.84 -11.83 -5.43
CA PRO A 222 5.17 -13.04 -4.68
C PRO A 222 5.74 -14.14 -5.59
N ASP A 223 6.83 -14.79 -5.17
CA ASP A 223 7.40 -15.92 -5.92
C ASP A 223 6.38 -17.08 -6.01
N GLY A 224 6.57 -17.93 -7.01
CA GLY A 224 5.70 -19.05 -7.36
C GLY A 224 5.65 -19.22 -8.87
N ASP A 225 5.27 -20.40 -9.37
CA ASP A 225 5.14 -20.68 -10.79
C ASP A 225 3.98 -19.87 -11.42
N ARG A 226 4.18 -18.57 -11.61
CA ARG A 226 3.20 -17.59 -12.11
C ARG A 226 3.85 -16.61 -13.08
N ALA A 227 3.03 -16.05 -13.97
CA ALA A 227 3.47 -14.96 -14.83
C ALA A 227 3.65 -13.66 -14.01
N ALA A 228 4.67 -12.88 -14.34
CA ALA A 228 4.85 -11.57 -13.73
C ALA A 228 3.64 -10.66 -14.06
N PRO A 229 3.10 -9.92 -13.06
CA PRO A 229 1.98 -9.02 -13.29
C PRO A 229 2.42 -7.77 -14.07
N GLY A 230 1.48 -7.15 -14.78
CA GLY A 230 1.69 -5.88 -15.50
C GLY A 230 1.72 -4.64 -14.58
N THR A 231 2.19 -4.78 -13.34
CA THR A 231 2.18 -3.74 -12.30
C THR A 231 3.56 -3.09 -12.12
N ALA A 232 3.59 -1.95 -11.43
CA ALA A 232 4.81 -1.22 -11.10
C ALA A 232 4.95 -1.06 -9.57
N SER A 233 6.15 -1.34 -9.07
CA SER A 233 6.53 -1.05 -7.68
C SER A 233 7.47 0.15 -7.59
N VAL A 234 8.36 0.32 -8.56
CA VAL A 234 9.24 1.50 -8.70
C VAL A 234 9.33 1.88 -10.17
N ASP A 235 8.90 3.10 -10.52
CA ASP A 235 9.13 3.70 -11.83
C ASP A 235 10.43 4.51 -11.83
N PHE A 236 11.25 4.36 -12.88
CA PHE A 236 12.53 5.06 -12.99
C PHE A 236 12.86 5.50 -14.41
N ALA A 237 13.57 6.63 -14.52
CA ALA A 237 14.21 7.09 -15.75
C ALA A 237 15.69 6.67 -15.82
N ALA A 238 16.27 6.67 -17.02
CA ALA A 238 17.70 6.40 -17.20
C ALA A 238 18.57 7.37 -16.37
N GLY A 239 19.57 6.83 -15.66
CA GLY A 239 20.46 7.57 -14.77
C GLY A 239 19.85 8.00 -13.43
N GLN A 240 18.55 7.78 -13.20
CA GLN A 240 17.87 8.19 -11.98
C GLN A 240 18.16 7.23 -10.82
N THR A 241 18.46 7.79 -9.63
CA THR A 241 18.36 7.04 -8.37
C THR A 241 17.03 7.40 -7.73
N VAL A 242 16.18 6.41 -7.49
CA VAL A 242 14.82 6.60 -6.97
C VAL A 242 14.44 5.45 -6.06
N ALA A 243 13.64 5.75 -5.04
CA ALA A 243 13.12 4.76 -4.12
C ALA A 243 11.60 4.91 -3.98
N THR A 244 10.92 3.77 -3.83
CA THR A 244 9.49 3.70 -3.52
C THR A 244 9.28 2.62 -2.47
N LEU A 245 8.41 2.87 -1.49
CA LEU A 245 7.98 1.83 -0.56
C LEU A 245 7.07 0.83 -1.27
N ALA A 246 7.28 -0.45 -1.04
CA ALA A 246 6.44 -1.53 -1.53
C ALA A 246 5.98 -2.39 -0.35
N VAL A 247 4.68 -2.69 -0.28
CA VAL A 247 4.17 -3.76 0.58
C VAL A 247 3.97 -4.97 -0.31
N ALA A 248 4.92 -5.89 -0.28
CA ALA A 248 4.96 -7.03 -1.18
C ALA A 248 4.46 -8.29 -0.47
N GLN A 249 3.49 -8.97 -1.09
CA GLN A 249 3.14 -10.34 -0.70
C GLN A 249 4.35 -11.26 -0.88
N LEU A 250 4.53 -12.22 0.04
CA LEU A 250 5.53 -13.26 -0.07
C LEU A 250 4.91 -14.53 -0.67
N GLY A 251 5.69 -15.22 -1.50
CA GLY A 251 5.39 -16.57 -1.98
C GLY A 251 5.28 -17.56 -0.81
N ALA A 252 4.72 -18.74 -1.09
CA ALA A 252 4.61 -19.81 -0.08
C ALA A 252 5.98 -20.26 0.47
N ASP A 253 7.03 -20.04 -0.31
CA ASP A 253 8.42 -20.27 0.06
C ASP A 253 9.04 -19.12 0.87
N GLY A 254 8.32 -18.00 1.07
CA GLY A 254 8.78 -16.83 1.81
C GLY A 254 9.58 -15.81 1.00
N THR A 255 9.50 -15.86 -0.34
CA THR A 255 10.31 -15.06 -1.27
C THR A 255 9.44 -14.06 -2.04
N VAL A 256 10.03 -12.94 -2.42
CA VAL A 256 9.45 -11.97 -3.38
C VAL A 256 10.34 -11.92 -4.63
N ASP A 257 9.71 -11.94 -5.80
CA ASP A 257 10.36 -11.73 -7.08
C ASP A 257 10.44 -10.23 -7.38
N LEU A 258 11.62 -9.76 -7.79
CA LEU A 258 11.88 -8.40 -8.23
C LEU A 258 12.31 -8.44 -9.70
N LEU A 259 11.36 -8.21 -10.61
CA LEU A 259 11.59 -8.21 -12.05
C LEU A 259 12.08 -6.83 -12.53
N ASN A 260 13.17 -6.80 -13.30
CA ASN A 260 13.57 -5.62 -14.06
C ASN A 260 12.82 -5.57 -15.40
N ASN A 261 11.72 -4.82 -15.45
CA ASN A 261 10.96 -4.59 -16.66
C ASN A 261 11.41 -3.28 -17.34
N SER A 262 12.63 -3.29 -17.85
CA SER A 262 13.22 -2.23 -18.66
C SER A 262 14.03 -2.82 -19.81
N SER A 263 14.43 -1.98 -20.78
CA SER A 263 15.36 -2.38 -21.84
C SER A 263 16.84 -2.23 -21.43
N GLY A 264 17.11 -1.85 -20.18
CA GLY A 264 18.45 -1.58 -19.66
C GLY A 264 18.80 -2.38 -18.41
N THR A 265 20.02 -2.22 -17.94
CA THR A 265 20.46 -2.81 -16.67
C THR A 265 20.19 -1.87 -15.51
N VAL A 266 19.92 -2.42 -14.33
CA VAL A 266 19.67 -1.63 -13.11
C VAL A 266 20.39 -2.23 -11.90
N GLN A 267 20.74 -1.41 -10.92
CA GLN A 267 21.08 -1.90 -9.58
C GLN A 267 19.83 -1.82 -8.71
N VAL A 268 19.58 -2.84 -7.90
CA VAL A 268 18.44 -2.93 -6.99
C VAL A 268 18.94 -3.06 -5.56
N ILE A 269 18.32 -2.32 -4.66
CA ILE A 269 18.55 -2.38 -3.21
C ILE A 269 17.18 -2.55 -2.57
N ALA A 270 17.06 -3.45 -1.59
CA ALA A 270 15.84 -3.61 -0.80
C ALA A 270 16.18 -3.55 0.69
N ASP A 271 15.59 -2.57 1.35
CA ASP A 271 15.69 -2.39 2.80
C ASP A 271 14.31 -2.72 3.43
N ILE A 272 14.24 -3.64 4.39
CA ILE A 272 13.00 -4.02 5.09
C ILE A 272 12.74 -3.10 6.29
N THR A 273 11.50 -2.63 6.48
CA THR A 273 11.07 -1.84 7.65
C THR A 273 9.99 -2.51 8.50
N GLY A 274 9.51 -3.67 8.05
CA GLY A 274 8.56 -4.49 8.79
C GLY A 274 8.01 -5.63 7.96
N TYR A 275 7.21 -6.48 8.60
CA TYR A 275 6.58 -7.62 7.97
C TYR A 275 5.19 -7.87 8.54
N PHE A 276 4.39 -8.63 7.81
CA PHE A 276 3.04 -9.02 8.18
C PHE A 276 2.97 -10.53 8.41
N THR A 277 2.40 -10.94 9.53
CA THR A 277 2.20 -12.36 9.89
C THR A 277 0.74 -12.63 10.24
N PRO A 278 0.23 -13.85 10.00
CA PRO A 278 -1.09 -14.28 10.46
C PRO A 278 -1.04 -14.61 11.96
N ALA A 279 -0.65 -13.62 12.76
CA ALA A 279 -0.52 -13.67 14.21
C ALA A 279 -0.86 -12.28 14.78
N ALA A 280 -1.41 -12.26 15.99
CA ALA A 280 -1.74 -11.02 16.67
C ALA A 280 -0.48 -10.18 16.93
N ALA A 281 -0.43 -9.01 16.30
CA ALA A 281 0.61 -7.99 16.46
C ALA A 281 -0.03 -6.59 16.36
N ALA A 282 0.65 -5.60 15.80
CA ALA A 282 0.09 -4.26 15.65
C ALA A 282 -0.90 -4.21 14.46
N GLY A 283 -2.16 -3.87 14.74
CA GLY A 283 -3.15 -3.57 13.70
C GLY A 283 -3.00 -2.12 13.22
N TYR A 284 -3.51 -1.84 12.01
CA TYR A 284 -3.46 -0.52 11.40
C TYR A 284 -4.67 0.35 11.79
N THR A 285 -4.42 1.63 12.00
CA THR A 285 -5.46 2.67 12.13
C THR A 285 -5.20 3.72 11.06
N SER A 286 -6.13 3.80 10.10
CA SER A 286 -6.06 4.76 9.00
C SER A 286 -6.54 6.14 9.43
N LEU A 287 -5.93 7.19 8.87
CA LEU A 287 -6.29 8.58 9.12
C LEU A 287 -6.62 9.29 7.79
N SER A 288 -7.38 10.38 7.87
CA SER A 288 -7.30 11.38 6.81
C SER A 288 -5.93 12.07 6.93
N PRO A 289 -5.19 12.30 5.83
CA PRO A 289 -3.83 12.81 5.92
C PRO A 289 -3.71 14.11 6.73
N VAL A 290 -2.81 14.15 7.71
CA VAL A 290 -2.54 15.32 8.58
C VAL A 290 -1.07 15.72 8.52
N ARG A 291 -0.79 17.03 8.47
CA ARG A 291 0.59 17.52 8.50
C ARG A 291 1.16 17.53 9.91
N LEU A 292 2.24 16.78 10.13
CA LEU A 292 2.98 16.79 11.40
C LEU A 292 4.26 17.60 11.33
N LEU A 293 4.87 17.72 10.15
CA LEU A 293 6.14 18.41 9.96
C LEU A 293 6.10 19.30 8.72
N ASP A 294 6.54 20.54 8.86
CA ASP A 294 6.94 21.42 7.75
C ASP A 294 8.06 22.34 8.22
N THR A 295 9.31 21.99 7.87
CA THR A 295 10.48 22.79 8.27
C THR A 295 10.55 24.15 7.56
N ARG A 296 9.66 24.44 6.60
CA ARG A 296 9.56 25.79 6.00
C ARG A 296 8.69 26.70 6.84
N LYS A 297 7.67 26.15 7.51
CA LYS A 297 6.65 26.89 8.27
C LYS A 297 6.83 26.77 9.79
N GLY A 298 7.76 25.93 10.26
CA GLY A 298 7.99 25.73 11.69
C GLY A 298 6.97 24.81 12.36
N ILE A 299 6.32 23.92 11.58
CA ILE A 299 5.36 22.94 12.09
C ILE A 299 6.14 21.70 12.50
N GLY A 300 5.95 21.21 13.73
CA GLY A 300 6.60 20.01 14.26
C GLY A 300 8.10 20.16 14.60
N ALA A 301 8.78 21.12 14.00
CA ALA A 301 10.18 21.46 14.25
C ALA A 301 10.44 22.95 13.95
N PRO A 302 11.54 23.55 14.44
CA PRO A 302 11.91 24.93 14.08
C PRO A 302 12.01 25.13 12.56
N ALA A 303 11.59 26.30 12.08
CA ALA A 303 11.71 26.63 10.67
C ALA A 303 13.19 26.77 10.26
N GLY A 304 13.57 26.12 9.16
CA GLY A 304 14.92 26.20 8.60
C GLY A 304 15.34 24.95 7.85
N VAL A 305 16.33 25.12 6.98
CA VAL A 305 16.94 24.03 6.20
C VAL A 305 17.58 23.01 7.13
N VAL A 306 17.28 21.73 6.90
CA VAL A 306 17.97 20.61 7.54
C VAL A 306 19.32 20.46 6.87
N GLY A 307 20.38 20.97 7.52
CA GLY A 307 21.73 20.98 6.97
C GLY A 307 22.38 19.59 6.84
N ALA A 308 23.56 19.56 6.24
CA ALA A 308 24.31 18.33 6.02
C ALA A 308 24.58 17.54 7.30
N GLY A 309 24.25 16.25 7.27
CA GLY A 309 24.49 15.36 8.40
C GLY A 309 23.58 15.61 9.61
N LYS A 310 22.55 16.45 9.48
CA LYS A 310 21.59 16.76 10.55
C LYS A 310 20.31 15.95 10.41
N ALA A 311 19.62 15.78 11.52
CA ALA A 311 18.31 15.15 11.57
C ALA A 311 17.30 16.08 12.24
N VAL A 312 16.03 15.91 11.87
CA VAL A 312 14.88 16.48 12.57
C VAL A 312 14.24 15.37 13.38
N THR A 313 14.15 15.56 14.69
CA THR A 313 13.37 14.69 15.57
C THR A 313 11.91 15.14 15.55
N LEU A 314 11.02 14.24 15.16
CA LEU A 314 9.58 14.48 15.01
C LEU A 314 8.80 13.68 16.05
N THR A 315 8.02 14.37 16.88
CA THR A 315 7.05 13.72 17.77
C THR A 315 5.91 13.14 16.95
N ILE A 316 5.53 11.89 17.23
CA ILE A 316 4.39 11.22 16.61
C ILE A 316 3.26 11.05 17.62
N ALA A 317 3.55 10.46 18.78
CA ALA A 317 2.54 10.19 19.79
C ALA A 317 1.90 11.51 20.30
N GLY A 318 0.59 11.66 20.11
CA GLY A 318 -0.17 12.86 20.49
C GLY A 318 0.15 14.13 19.69
N ALA A 319 0.88 14.03 18.57
CA ALA A 319 1.43 15.19 17.87
C ALA A 319 0.37 16.06 17.15
N ASP A 320 -0.77 15.48 16.80
CA ASP A 320 -1.84 16.15 16.04
C ASP A 320 -2.94 16.79 16.92
N GLY A 321 -2.80 16.70 18.24
CA GLY A 321 -3.77 17.25 19.18
C GLY A 321 -5.07 16.45 19.32
N GLY A 322 -5.17 15.21 18.79
CA GLY A 322 -6.31 14.35 19.13
C GLY A 322 -6.54 13.04 18.37
N GLN A 323 -6.03 12.81 17.15
CA GLN A 323 -6.25 11.54 16.43
C GLN A 323 -5.13 10.53 16.65
N LEU A 324 -3.91 10.99 16.93
CA LEU A 324 -2.79 10.15 17.31
C LEU A 324 -2.80 9.89 18.83
N PRO A 325 -2.80 8.62 19.28
CA PRO A 325 -2.66 8.30 20.70
C PRO A 325 -1.39 8.88 21.31
N GLY A 326 -1.46 9.30 22.57
CA GLY A 326 -0.29 9.80 23.31
C GLY A 326 0.75 8.73 23.69
N SER A 327 0.45 7.45 23.45
CA SER A 327 1.38 6.32 23.63
C SER A 327 0.89 5.07 22.88
N GLY A 328 1.71 4.02 22.81
CA GLY A 328 1.31 2.71 22.26
C GLY A 328 1.38 2.58 20.74
N ILE A 329 1.81 3.65 20.04
CA ILE A 329 2.14 3.59 18.60
C ILE A 329 3.46 2.84 18.44
N THR A 330 3.45 1.78 17.64
CA THR A 330 4.62 0.92 17.38
C THR A 330 5.30 1.24 16.05
N ALA A 331 4.55 1.73 15.07
CA ALA A 331 5.05 2.28 13.82
C ALA A 331 4.07 3.32 13.26
N VAL A 332 4.56 4.21 12.41
CA VAL A 332 3.78 5.27 11.75
C VAL A 332 3.95 5.20 10.24
N ALA A 333 2.87 5.40 9.51
CA ALA A 333 2.85 5.56 8.06
C ALA A 333 2.82 7.06 7.73
N LEU A 334 3.84 7.54 7.02
CA LEU A 334 4.00 8.94 6.65
C LEU A 334 4.28 9.06 5.16
N ASN A 335 3.78 10.11 4.51
CA ASN A 335 4.37 10.60 3.27
C ASN A 335 5.43 11.66 3.58
N VAL A 336 6.69 11.39 3.23
CA VAL A 336 7.82 12.31 3.48
C VAL A 336 8.23 12.98 2.18
N THR A 337 8.21 14.31 2.17
CA THR A 337 8.60 15.13 1.02
C THR A 337 9.88 15.89 1.30
N ALA A 338 10.87 15.74 0.42
CA ALA A 338 12.06 16.60 0.36
C ALA A 338 11.82 17.72 -0.65
N THR A 339 12.03 18.96 -0.25
CA THR A 339 11.91 20.16 -1.09
C THR A 339 13.00 21.17 -0.78
N GLY A 340 13.19 22.19 -1.62
CA GLY A 340 14.29 23.15 -1.46
C GLY A 340 15.66 22.45 -1.35
N THR A 341 15.84 21.36 -2.09
CA THR A 341 17.01 20.49 -2.05
C THR A 341 18.23 21.23 -2.63
N LEU A 342 19.29 21.39 -1.84
CA LEU A 342 20.48 22.18 -2.18
C LEU A 342 21.62 21.35 -2.78
N GLY A 343 21.46 20.03 -2.80
CA GLY A 343 22.46 19.07 -3.28
C GLY A 343 21.85 17.69 -3.44
N THR A 344 22.56 16.81 -4.15
CA THR A 344 22.18 15.40 -4.23
C THR A 344 22.31 14.72 -2.88
N GLY A 345 21.32 13.93 -2.52
CA GLY A 345 21.33 13.16 -1.28
C GLY A 345 20.03 12.42 -1.06
N TYR A 346 19.78 12.09 0.21
CA TYR A 346 18.58 11.41 0.63
C TYR A 346 18.14 11.77 2.05
N VAL A 347 16.88 11.48 2.34
CA VAL A 347 16.34 11.43 3.71
C VAL A 347 16.29 9.97 4.19
N THR A 348 16.70 9.72 5.43
CA THR A 348 16.53 8.45 6.14
C THR A 348 15.60 8.66 7.33
N ALA A 349 14.55 7.86 7.44
CA ALA A 349 13.63 7.84 8.56
C ALA A 349 13.88 6.63 9.47
N TYR A 350 13.98 6.84 10.78
CA TYR A 350 14.28 5.78 11.75
C TYR A 350 13.74 6.12 13.15
N PRO A 351 13.52 5.14 14.04
CA PRO A 351 13.05 5.39 15.41
C PRO A 351 14.04 6.24 16.20
N ASP A 352 13.55 7.26 16.93
CA ASP A 352 14.38 8.07 17.82
C ASP A 352 15.01 7.19 18.93
N GLY A 353 16.18 7.60 19.40
CA GLY A 353 16.97 6.85 20.39
C GLY A 353 17.69 5.62 19.83
N THR A 354 17.64 5.37 18.52
CA THR A 354 18.37 4.27 17.87
C THR A 354 19.54 4.75 17.02
N THR A 355 20.43 3.83 16.64
CA THR A 355 21.51 4.15 15.71
C THR A 355 20.94 4.32 14.30
N ARG A 356 21.28 5.42 13.63
CA ARG A 356 20.86 5.68 12.26
C ARG A 356 21.24 4.50 11.33
N PRO A 357 20.29 3.88 10.63
CA PRO A 357 20.56 2.82 9.68
C PRO A 357 21.25 3.34 8.42
N ALA A 358 21.89 2.46 7.66
CA ALA A 358 22.54 2.80 6.39
C ALA A 358 21.57 2.84 5.18
N THR A 359 20.26 2.94 5.45
CA THR A 359 19.16 2.91 4.48
C THR A 359 18.80 4.33 4.01
N SER A 360 18.09 4.47 2.89
CA SER A 360 17.60 5.75 2.37
C SER A 360 16.14 5.64 1.96
N ASN A 361 15.29 6.59 2.35
CA ASN A 361 13.87 6.57 2.02
C ASN A 361 13.51 7.51 0.86
N VAL A 362 13.99 8.76 0.87
CA VAL A 362 13.67 9.74 -0.17
C VAL A 362 14.95 10.13 -0.87
N ASN A 363 15.13 9.78 -2.15
CA ASN A 363 16.33 10.08 -2.93
C ASN A 363 16.06 11.26 -3.89
N PHE A 364 16.98 12.23 -3.94
CA PHE A 364 16.81 13.44 -4.74
C PHE A 364 18.13 14.04 -5.21
N THR A 365 18.06 14.85 -6.26
CA THR A 365 19.11 15.77 -6.71
C THR A 365 18.75 17.22 -6.37
N ALA A 366 19.71 18.15 -6.53
CA ALA A 366 19.48 19.56 -6.24
C ALA A 366 18.32 20.15 -7.07
N GLY A 367 17.45 20.91 -6.40
CA GLY A 367 16.28 21.54 -7.01
C GLY A 367 15.07 20.63 -7.22
N GLN A 368 15.17 19.33 -6.92
CA GLN A 368 14.04 18.41 -7.02
C GLN A 368 13.10 18.54 -5.82
N VAL A 369 11.81 18.28 -6.09
CA VAL A 369 10.79 18.02 -5.08
C VAL A 369 10.35 16.58 -5.25
N VAL A 370 10.58 15.74 -4.25
CA VAL A 370 10.31 14.30 -4.30
C VAL A 370 9.66 13.87 -3.00
N ALA A 371 8.65 13.02 -3.12
CA ALA A 371 7.99 12.38 -1.98
C ALA A 371 8.17 10.86 -2.05
N ASN A 372 8.26 10.22 -0.89
CA ASN A 372 8.10 8.78 -0.76
C ASN A 372 7.36 8.48 0.56
N THR A 373 6.46 7.50 0.50
CA THR A 373 5.80 6.96 1.68
C THR A 373 6.78 6.14 2.49
N VAL A 374 6.68 6.21 3.82
CA VAL A 374 7.52 5.47 4.75
C VAL A 374 6.66 4.86 5.84
N ILE A 375 6.94 3.59 6.19
CA ILE A 375 6.45 2.99 7.44
C ILE A 375 7.67 2.83 8.35
N VAL A 376 7.65 3.53 9.48
CA VAL A 376 8.81 3.68 10.36
C VAL A 376 8.43 3.23 11.77
N PRO A 377 9.23 2.36 12.42
CA PRO A 377 9.06 2.08 13.84
C PRO A 377 9.15 3.37 14.66
N VAL A 378 8.30 3.50 15.68
CA VAL A 378 8.32 4.66 16.58
C VAL A 378 9.19 4.33 17.80
N GLY A 379 10.06 5.26 18.20
CA GLY A 379 10.91 5.12 19.38
C GLY A 379 10.09 4.96 20.66
N SER A 380 10.70 4.45 21.72
CA SER A 380 10.02 4.26 23.02
C SER A 380 9.52 5.57 23.64
N ASP A 381 10.04 6.69 23.17
CA ASP A 381 9.67 8.05 23.57
C ASP A 381 8.59 8.69 22.65
N GLY A 382 8.03 7.91 21.72
CA GLY A 382 6.96 8.35 20.82
C GLY A 382 7.42 9.18 19.63
N LYS A 383 8.71 9.15 19.28
CA LYS A 383 9.30 9.97 18.21
C LYS A 383 10.01 9.15 17.12
N ILE A 384 10.28 9.83 16.01
CA ILE A 384 11.17 9.37 14.93
C ILE A 384 12.19 10.45 14.60
N ASP A 385 13.27 10.06 13.92
CA ASP A 385 14.26 10.97 13.34
C ASP A 385 14.20 10.93 11.81
N LEU A 386 14.36 12.10 11.19
CA LEU A 386 14.49 12.31 9.75
C LEU A 386 15.85 12.92 9.43
N TYR A 387 16.81 12.08 9.04
CA TYR A 387 18.18 12.47 8.73
C TYR A 387 18.35 12.92 7.28
N ASN A 388 19.08 14.02 7.04
CA ASN A 388 19.45 14.50 5.71
C ASN A 388 20.94 14.21 5.40
N SER A 389 21.19 13.55 4.27
CA SER A 389 22.54 13.30 3.76
C SER A 389 23.09 14.40 2.83
N SER A 390 22.22 15.25 2.29
CA SER A 390 22.59 16.28 1.31
C SER A 390 23.20 17.52 1.97
N THR A 391 23.66 18.50 1.18
CA THR A 391 24.13 19.80 1.70
C THR A 391 23.04 20.60 2.42
N GLY A 392 21.77 20.36 2.09
CA GLY A 392 20.62 20.95 2.76
C GLY A 392 19.31 20.63 2.06
N THR A 393 18.23 20.44 2.82
CA THR A 393 16.86 20.28 2.29
C THR A 393 15.83 20.76 3.32
N GLN A 394 14.63 21.05 2.85
CA GLN A 394 13.44 21.20 3.68
C GLN A 394 12.64 19.90 3.66
N ILE A 395 12.08 19.52 4.79
CA ILE A 395 11.36 18.25 4.97
C ILE A 395 9.93 18.55 5.40
N ILE A 396 8.98 17.89 4.75
CA ILE A 396 7.59 17.81 5.18
C ILE A 396 7.24 16.36 5.44
N ALA A 397 6.49 16.09 6.51
CA ALA A 397 5.89 14.79 6.76
C ALA A 397 4.39 14.95 7.05
N ASP A 398 3.59 14.25 6.24
CA ASP A 398 2.15 14.12 6.40
C ASP A 398 1.85 12.67 6.86
N VAL A 399 0.97 12.48 7.86
CA VAL A 399 0.63 11.16 8.43
C VAL A 399 -0.61 10.57 7.79
N ASP A 400 -0.50 9.35 7.29
CA ASP A 400 -1.61 8.61 6.66
C ASP A 400 -2.26 7.60 7.63
N GLY A 401 -1.52 7.16 8.66
CA GLY A 401 -2.01 6.25 9.69
C GLY A 401 -0.91 5.73 10.60
N TYR A 402 -1.28 4.82 11.52
CA TYR A 402 -0.36 4.27 12.50
C TYR A 402 -0.67 2.81 12.85
N PHE A 403 0.31 2.13 13.43
CA PHE A 403 0.21 0.74 13.87
C PHE A 403 0.29 0.66 15.40
N SER A 404 -0.67 -0.01 16.02
CA SER A 404 -0.70 -0.21 17.48
C SER A 404 -1.35 -1.55 17.85
N ALA A 405 -1.13 -2.03 19.08
CA ALA A 405 -1.79 -3.24 19.57
C ALA A 405 -3.33 -3.11 19.65
N GLY A 406 -3.85 -1.87 19.72
CA GLY A 406 -5.28 -1.57 19.70
C GLY A 406 -5.85 -1.32 18.31
N GLY A 407 -5.02 -1.35 17.26
CA GLY A 407 -5.49 -1.18 15.89
C GLY A 407 -6.37 -2.35 15.46
N THR A 408 -7.50 -2.05 14.85
CA THR A 408 -8.52 -3.05 14.49
C THR A 408 -8.45 -3.51 13.05
N ASN A 409 -7.55 -2.94 12.23
CA ASN A 409 -7.43 -3.33 10.83
C ASN A 409 -6.26 -4.29 10.63
N ALA A 410 -6.56 -5.46 10.07
CA ALA A 410 -5.58 -6.41 9.58
C ALA A 410 -5.30 -6.17 8.09
N TYR A 411 -4.07 -6.40 7.66
CA TYR A 411 -3.67 -6.37 6.26
C TYR A 411 -4.01 -7.70 5.58
N LEU A 412 -4.65 -7.62 4.42
CA LEU A 412 -4.80 -8.72 3.49
C LEU A 412 -3.85 -8.50 2.31
N PRO A 413 -2.73 -9.25 2.22
CA PRO A 413 -1.88 -9.21 1.05
C PRO A 413 -2.62 -9.77 -0.18
N MET A 414 -2.38 -9.16 -1.34
CA MET A 414 -2.97 -9.55 -2.61
C MET A 414 -1.90 -9.62 -3.69
N ASP A 415 -2.14 -10.45 -4.70
CA ASP A 415 -1.34 -10.41 -5.92
C ASP A 415 -1.48 -9.01 -6.54
N PRO A 416 -0.36 -8.37 -6.95
CA PRO A 416 -0.41 -7.04 -7.54
C PRO A 416 -1.31 -6.99 -8.78
N ASP A 417 -2.28 -6.07 -8.80
CA ASP A 417 -3.22 -5.89 -9.91
C ASP A 417 -3.31 -4.42 -10.36
N ARG A 418 -3.36 -4.19 -11.67
CA ARG A 418 -3.53 -2.86 -12.27
C ARG A 418 -5.03 -2.55 -12.32
N ILE A 419 -5.50 -1.80 -11.32
CA ILE A 419 -6.92 -1.52 -11.12
C ILE A 419 -7.38 -0.27 -11.85
N ASP A 420 -6.44 0.58 -12.25
CA ASP A 420 -6.71 1.82 -12.98
C ASP A 420 -5.55 2.20 -13.90
N ASP A 421 -5.87 2.66 -15.11
CA ASP A 421 -4.90 3.19 -16.07
C ASP A 421 -5.58 4.17 -17.05
N THR A 422 -5.47 5.47 -16.78
CA THR A 422 -6.12 6.51 -17.59
C THR A 422 -5.57 6.64 -19.00
N THR A 423 -4.41 6.01 -19.29
CA THR A 423 -3.85 5.99 -20.65
C THR A 423 -4.59 5.03 -21.57
N SER A 424 -5.36 4.10 -21.01
CA SER A 424 -6.00 3.01 -21.75
C SER A 424 -7.44 2.68 -21.33
N ASP A 425 -7.95 3.31 -20.27
CA ASP A 425 -9.30 3.07 -19.75
C ASP A 425 -10.44 3.67 -20.60
N GLY A 426 -10.11 4.54 -21.56
CA GLY A 426 -11.07 5.24 -22.42
C GLY A 426 -11.70 6.50 -21.81
N TRP A 427 -11.41 6.81 -20.54
CA TRP A 427 -11.85 8.04 -19.85
C TRP A 427 -10.83 9.17 -19.99
N GLY A 428 -9.55 8.82 -20.11
CA GLY A 428 -8.48 9.77 -20.38
C GLY A 428 -7.95 10.49 -19.13
N PRO A 429 -7.01 11.43 -19.31
CA PRO A 429 -6.24 12.00 -18.22
C PRO A 429 -7.10 12.89 -17.29
N ILE A 430 -6.64 13.05 -16.04
CA ILE A 430 -7.26 13.94 -15.08
C ILE A 430 -6.94 15.39 -15.47
N PRO A 431 -7.93 16.26 -15.75
CA PRO A 431 -7.68 17.65 -16.11
C PRO A 431 -7.16 18.46 -14.91
N GLY A 432 -6.58 19.63 -15.18
CA GLY A 432 -6.04 20.51 -14.15
C GLY A 432 -7.11 20.97 -13.16
N ALA A 433 -6.78 20.96 -11.87
CA ALA A 433 -7.73 21.13 -10.76
C ALA A 433 -8.92 20.14 -10.77
N GLY A 434 -8.83 19.06 -11.55
CA GLY A 434 -9.84 18.01 -11.63
C GLY A 434 -9.71 16.99 -10.50
N VAL A 435 -10.82 16.30 -10.24
CA VAL A 435 -10.88 15.14 -9.34
C VAL A 435 -11.33 13.93 -10.16
N ARG A 436 -10.67 12.79 -9.95
CA ARG A 436 -11.11 11.48 -10.43
C ARG A 436 -11.37 10.58 -9.23
N GLU A 437 -12.56 10.02 -9.17
CA GLU A 437 -12.93 9.01 -8.19
C GLU A 437 -12.46 7.65 -8.68
N LEU A 438 -11.74 6.91 -7.84
CA LEU A 438 -11.46 5.50 -8.03
C LEU A 438 -12.36 4.70 -7.07
N GLY A 439 -13.53 4.32 -7.58
CA GLY A 439 -14.40 3.36 -6.92
C GLY A 439 -13.80 1.96 -6.98
N LEU A 440 -13.63 1.32 -5.82
CA LEU A 440 -13.23 -0.07 -5.72
C LEU A 440 -14.47 -0.89 -5.38
N ILE A 441 -15.23 -1.17 -6.42
CA ILE A 441 -16.47 -1.93 -6.37
C ILE A 441 -16.15 -3.40 -6.60
N TYR A 442 -16.38 -4.24 -5.59
CA TYR A 442 -16.73 -5.64 -5.83
C TYR A 442 -18.25 -5.71 -5.99
N THR A 443 -18.77 -5.76 -7.21
CA THR A 443 -20.20 -6.04 -7.46
C THR A 443 -20.36 -7.37 -8.18
N ALA A 444 -21.02 -8.28 -7.45
CA ALA A 444 -21.67 -9.51 -7.87
C ALA A 444 -20.81 -10.59 -8.54
N ASP A 445 -21.04 -11.82 -8.08
CA ASP A 445 -20.72 -13.03 -8.85
C ASP A 445 -21.43 -12.93 -10.22
N PRO A 446 -20.68 -12.95 -11.35
CA PRO A 446 -21.26 -12.80 -12.69
C PRO A 446 -22.21 -13.95 -13.07
N ASP A 447 -22.16 -15.08 -12.36
CA ASP A 447 -23.03 -16.23 -12.57
C ASP A 447 -24.30 -16.21 -11.71
N THR A 448 -24.33 -15.47 -10.59
CA THR A 448 -25.44 -15.55 -9.60
C THR A 448 -26.09 -14.23 -9.20
N GLY A 449 -25.45 -13.07 -9.40
CA GLY A 449 -26.05 -11.75 -9.13
C GLY A 449 -26.21 -11.39 -7.64
N ASP A 450 -25.72 -12.21 -6.71
CA ASP A 450 -25.78 -11.93 -5.28
C ASP A 450 -24.69 -10.93 -4.84
N PRO A 451 -24.98 -10.01 -3.89
CA PRO A 451 -23.97 -9.15 -3.30
C PRO A 451 -23.00 -9.96 -2.43
N VAL A 452 -21.70 -9.91 -2.75
CA VAL A 452 -20.66 -10.56 -1.95
C VAL A 452 -20.24 -9.62 -0.79
N PRO A 453 -20.14 -10.08 0.48
CA PRO A 453 -19.83 -9.25 1.67
C PRO A 453 -18.46 -8.52 1.71
N MET A 454 -17.70 -8.49 0.61
CA MET A 454 -16.28 -8.11 0.58
C MET A 454 -16.02 -6.62 0.84
N ALA A 455 -16.98 -5.75 0.50
CA ALA A 455 -16.90 -4.31 0.76
C ALA A 455 -17.15 -3.93 2.24
N LEU A 456 -17.85 -4.80 2.99
CA LEU A 456 -18.24 -4.58 4.38
C LEU A 456 -17.07 -4.91 5.32
N GLY A 457 -16.02 -4.09 5.30
CA GLY A 457 -14.88 -4.24 6.20
C GLY A 457 -13.61 -3.58 5.72
N MET A 458 -13.52 -3.19 4.45
CA MET A 458 -12.36 -2.49 3.91
C MET A 458 -12.30 -1.04 4.39
N ASN A 459 -11.18 -0.66 4.97
CA ASN A 459 -10.96 0.63 5.60
C ASN A 459 -9.78 1.41 5.00
N ALA A 460 -8.83 0.74 4.37
CA ALA A 460 -7.78 1.41 3.60
C ALA A 460 -7.23 0.52 2.48
N PHE A 461 -6.70 1.16 1.45
CA PHE A 461 -6.08 0.53 0.28
C PHE A 461 -4.56 0.71 0.32
N VAL A 462 -3.84 -0.32 -0.10
CA VAL A 462 -2.39 -0.29 -0.28
C VAL A 462 -2.09 -0.38 -1.77
N MET A 463 -1.75 0.75 -2.37
CA MET A 463 -1.62 0.87 -3.82
C MET A 463 -0.43 1.71 -4.23
N THR A 464 0.27 1.31 -5.29
CA THR A 464 1.22 2.19 -5.96
C THR A 464 0.45 3.07 -6.93
N THR A 465 0.55 4.38 -6.75
CA THR A 465 -0.02 5.36 -7.67
C THR A 465 1.11 5.91 -8.53
N THR A 466 0.94 5.86 -9.84
CA THR A 466 1.90 6.39 -10.82
C THR A 466 1.26 7.55 -11.57
N VAL A 467 1.93 8.70 -11.58
CA VAL A 467 1.55 9.83 -12.43
C VAL A 467 2.45 9.86 -13.66
N THR A 468 1.86 9.96 -14.85
CA THR A 468 2.58 10.02 -16.14
C THR A 468 1.92 11.04 -17.09
N ASN A 469 2.49 11.27 -18.27
CA ASN A 469 2.03 12.26 -19.26
C ASN A 469 1.75 13.64 -18.64
N THR A 470 2.64 14.08 -17.76
CA THR A 470 2.47 15.30 -16.97
C THR A 470 2.67 16.55 -17.82
N ALA A 471 1.57 17.24 -18.16
CA ALA A 471 1.64 18.44 -19.00
C ALA A 471 2.35 19.62 -18.29
N GLN A 472 2.30 19.64 -16.96
CA GLN A 472 2.90 20.67 -16.12
C GLN A 472 3.46 20.07 -14.84
N SER A 473 4.40 20.78 -14.22
CA SER A 473 4.91 20.43 -12.89
C SER A 473 3.83 20.66 -11.83
N GLY A 474 3.76 19.80 -10.82
CA GLY A 474 2.88 19.96 -9.67
C GLY A 474 2.75 18.67 -8.86
N TYR A 475 1.55 18.37 -8.39
CA TYR A 475 1.32 17.27 -7.44
C TYR A 475 -0.01 16.55 -7.66
N LEU A 476 -0.08 15.33 -7.11
CA LEU A 476 -1.31 14.56 -6.92
C LEU A 476 -1.60 14.45 -5.42
N THR A 477 -2.87 14.60 -5.04
CA THR A 477 -3.39 14.24 -3.72
C THR A 477 -4.31 13.04 -3.86
N VAL A 478 -4.10 12.04 -3.01
CA VAL A 478 -4.94 10.85 -2.85
C VAL A 478 -5.61 10.94 -1.48
N TYR A 479 -6.93 10.88 -1.43
CA TYR A 479 -7.66 11.03 -0.16
C TYR A 479 -8.97 10.24 -0.17
N PRO A 480 -9.56 9.93 1.00
CA PRO A 480 -10.83 9.22 1.05
C PRO A 480 -11.92 9.94 0.23
N PHE A 481 -12.71 9.16 -0.50
CA PHE A 481 -13.90 9.69 -1.17
C PHE A 481 -14.89 10.31 -0.17
N GLY A 482 -15.55 11.39 -0.58
CA GLY A 482 -16.60 12.04 0.21
C GLY A 482 -16.09 12.85 1.40
N VAL A 483 -14.77 12.98 1.59
CA VAL A 483 -14.21 13.93 2.57
C VAL A 483 -13.70 15.21 1.89
N THR A 484 -13.62 16.29 2.65
CA THR A 484 -12.96 17.52 2.19
C THR A 484 -11.50 17.23 1.87
N ARG A 485 -11.05 17.66 0.69
CA ARG A 485 -9.67 17.45 0.25
C ARG A 485 -8.67 17.97 1.29
N PRO A 486 -7.73 17.13 1.76
CA PRO A 486 -6.65 17.57 2.63
C PRO A 486 -5.62 18.41 1.86
N VAL A 487 -4.92 19.28 2.59
CA VAL A 487 -3.89 20.16 2.03
C VAL A 487 -2.53 19.44 2.04
N VAL A 488 -2.46 18.27 1.40
CA VAL A 488 -1.27 17.40 1.32
C VAL A 488 -1.00 16.99 -0.13
N SER A 489 0.23 16.56 -0.41
CA SER A 489 0.59 15.90 -1.67
C SER A 489 1.07 14.49 -1.38
N ASN A 490 0.66 13.52 -2.19
CA ASN A 490 1.20 12.14 -2.16
C ASN A 490 2.37 12.02 -3.14
N LEU A 491 2.30 12.75 -4.26
CA LEU A 491 3.29 12.72 -5.33
C LEU A 491 3.60 14.14 -5.79
N ASN A 492 4.86 14.37 -6.14
CA ASN A 492 5.34 15.63 -6.71
C ASN A 492 6.13 15.30 -7.98
N PHE A 493 5.94 16.09 -9.04
CA PHE A 493 6.55 15.84 -10.34
C PHE A 493 6.85 17.14 -11.09
N ALA A 494 7.87 17.09 -11.94
CA ALA A 494 8.06 18.09 -12.99
C ALA A 494 7.31 17.70 -14.27
N ALA A 495 7.05 18.67 -15.13
CA ALA A 495 6.46 18.43 -16.45
C ALA A 495 7.26 17.38 -17.24
N GLY A 496 6.56 16.44 -17.88
CA GLY A 496 7.13 15.33 -18.64
C GLY A 496 7.68 14.18 -17.81
N GLN A 497 7.65 14.25 -16.47
CA GLN A 497 8.08 13.15 -15.62
C GLN A 497 7.00 12.08 -15.45
N THR A 498 7.47 10.84 -15.30
CA THR A 498 6.70 9.74 -14.71
C THR A 498 7.25 9.48 -13.32
N VAL A 499 6.38 9.46 -12.31
CA VAL A 499 6.75 9.24 -10.91
C VAL A 499 5.75 8.33 -10.24
N ALA A 500 6.23 7.46 -9.35
CA ALA A 500 5.39 6.56 -8.57
C ALA A 500 5.68 6.70 -7.07
N ASN A 501 4.65 6.51 -6.27
CA ASN A 501 4.73 6.43 -4.81
C ASN A 501 3.63 5.49 -4.30
N LEU A 502 3.87 4.86 -3.16
CA LEU A 502 2.84 4.10 -2.47
C LEU A 502 1.84 5.07 -1.82
N SER A 503 0.55 4.78 -1.96
CA SER A 503 -0.54 5.44 -1.28
C SER A 503 -1.18 4.46 -0.30
N LEU A 504 -1.14 4.79 1.00
CA LEU A 504 -1.91 4.11 2.06
C LEU A 504 -3.20 4.90 2.28
N ALA A 505 -4.17 4.72 1.39
CA ALA A 505 -5.33 5.60 1.32
C ALA A 505 -6.50 5.03 2.12
N THR A 506 -6.98 5.79 3.11
CA THR A 506 -8.26 5.52 3.78
C THR A 506 -9.39 5.43 2.75
N ALA A 507 -10.23 4.40 2.89
CA ALA A 507 -11.40 4.24 2.04
C ALA A 507 -12.54 5.17 2.48
N GLY A 508 -13.00 6.01 1.56
CA GLY A 508 -14.22 6.81 1.72
C GLY A 508 -15.48 6.00 1.40
N THR A 509 -16.65 6.57 1.70
CA THR A 509 -17.96 5.98 1.37
C THR A 509 -18.90 7.04 0.80
N ASP A 510 -19.85 6.60 -0.03
CA ASP A 510 -20.94 7.42 -0.59
C ASP A 510 -22.08 7.70 0.40
N GLY A 511 -21.90 7.34 1.68
CA GLY A 511 -22.94 7.39 2.69
C GLY A 511 -24.00 6.28 2.56
N ALA A 512 -24.05 5.54 1.45
CA ALA A 512 -24.95 4.42 1.18
C ALA A 512 -24.33 3.03 1.46
N GLN A 513 -23.08 2.99 1.95
CA GLN A 513 -22.32 1.80 2.41
C GLN A 513 -21.92 0.78 1.34
N ASN A 514 -22.26 1.00 0.06
CA ASN A 514 -22.04 0.02 -1.00
C ASN A 514 -20.79 0.29 -1.85
N VAL A 515 -20.17 1.47 -1.73
CA VAL A 515 -18.95 1.85 -2.46
C VAL A 515 -17.84 2.23 -1.48
N LYS A 516 -16.66 1.64 -1.68
CA LYS A 516 -15.40 2.04 -1.05
C LYS A 516 -14.52 2.68 -2.11
N ALA A 517 -14.15 3.93 -1.90
CA ALA A 517 -13.49 4.72 -2.94
C ALA A 517 -12.42 5.68 -2.39
N VAL A 518 -11.56 6.14 -3.30
CA VAL A 518 -10.58 7.20 -3.07
C VAL A 518 -10.68 8.24 -4.18
N ASP A 519 -10.34 9.47 -3.86
CA ASP A 519 -10.28 10.57 -4.82
C ASP A 519 -8.83 10.89 -5.18
N TYR A 520 -8.61 11.14 -6.47
CA TYR A 520 -7.38 11.65 -7.05
C TYR A 520 -7.57 13.10 -7.49
N TYR A 521 -6.88 14.03 -6.84
CA TYR A 521 -6.92 15.44 -7.20
C TYR A 521 -5.65 15.87 -7.95
N ASN A 522 -5.84 16.46 -9.13
CA ASN A 522 -4.78 17.06 -9.93
C ASN A 522 -4.49 18.50 -9.46
N GLY A 523 -3.38 18.69 -8.75
CA GLY A 523 -2.93 19.98 -8.24
C GLY A 523 -2.26 20.90 -9.26
N THR A 524 -2.36 20.61 -10.56
CA THR A 524 -1.76 21.40 -11.66
C THR A 524 -2.82 22.18 -12.44
N SER A 525 -2.39 23.09 -13.33
CA SER A 525 -3.31 23.69 -14.31
C SER A 525 -3.36 22.95 -15.65
N GLY A 526 -2.57 21.87 -15.80
CA GLY A 526 -2.54 20.97 -16.96
C GLY A 526 -3.17 19.61 -16.64
N TYR A 527 -3.10 18.67 -17.58
CA TYR A 527 -3.55 17.30 -17.34
C TYR A 527 -2.39 16.37 -16.97
N PHE A 528 -2.72 15.23 -16.36
CA PHE A 528 -1.82 14.09 -16.26
C PHE A 528 -2.62 12.78 -16.27
N ASP A 529 -1.93 11.69 -16.60
CA ASP A 529 -2.47 10.34 -16.49
C ASP A 529 -2.09 9.69 -15.16
N VAL A 530 -2.95 8.80 -14.68
CA VAL A 530 -2.73 7.99 -13.48
C VAL A 530 -2.79 6.51 -13.82
N ARG A 531 -1.86 5.74 -13.24
CA ARG A 531 -1.97 4.29 -13.14
C ARG A 531 -1.99 3.89 -11.67
N THR A 532 -2.85 2.95 -11.30
CA THR A 532 -2.97 2.46 -9.93
C THR A 532 -2.79 0.95 -9.88
N ASP A 533 -1.82 0.51 -9.09
CA ASP A 533 -1.56 -0.90 -8.81
C ASP A 533 -1.93 -1.24 -7.37
N LEU A 534 -2.91 -2.09 -7.16
CA LEU A 534 -3.33 -2.55 -5.83
C LEU A 534 -2.49 -3.76 -5.42
N THR A 535 -1.94 -3.72 -4.19
CA THR A 535 -1.11 -4.82 -3.63
C THR A 535 -1.71 -5.42 -2.35
N GLY A 536 -2.73 -4.79 -1.80
CA GLY A 536 -3.48 -5.31 -0.68
C GLY A 536 -4.37 -4.26 -0.03
N VAL A 537 -5.03 -4.66 1.03
CA VAL A 537 -6.09 -3.87 1.66
C VAL A 537 -6.06 -4.07 3.17
N PHE A 538 -6.42 -3.04 3.90
CA PHE A 538 -6.65 -3.11 5.34
C PHE A 538 -8.15 -3.16 5.60
N GLY A 539 -8.56 -4.04 6.51
CA GLY A 539 -9.95 -4.07 6.96
C GLY A 539 -10.13 -4.60 8.37
N THR A 540 -11.32 -4.39 8.92
CA THR A 540 -11.68 -4.88 10.26
C THR A 540 -11.76 -6.40 10.26
N TYR A 541 -11.19 -7.03 11.29
CA TYR A 541 -11.40 -8.44 11.58
C TYR A 541 -12.77 -8.71 12.22
#